data_AF-A0A0J1G686-F1
#
_entry.id   AF-A0A0J1G686-F1
#
_cell.length_a   1.000
_cell.length_b   1.000
_cell.length_c   1.000
_cell.angle_alpha   90.00
_cell.angle_beta   90.00
_cell.angle_gamma   90.00
#
_symmetry.space_group_name_H-M   'P 1'
#
loop_
_entity.id
_entity.type
_entity.pdbx_description
1 polymer ?
#
loop_
_entity_poly.entity_id
_entity_poly.type
_entity_poly.pdbx_seq_one_letter_code
_entity_poly.pdbx_strand_id
1 'polypeptide(L)'
;MIWTKKINEGDRALASAYIQLVNDIDLGGREWTPIGRERTLPFHGVFDGAGYTVKNFVIKSKETENKGFFGFLNGEVYNLTVDCHIKGGNVAGGIAAICEADAVIGCCAAIIELSGKKGSYGGLAGRNSGRIFHSYAAGKITFLVIPWIFGLPVLLLLLFLLFFIKNPIILPSFAPVPYDPDQDPIPGETIEPNADGNFASFQFEEHIDVDLATGLCKFGFKNPGNSNHNIVIQLQFTDEQAIRIMGSTGRSEEDQKKLDDNPDYDPAVNRMIIAESGAIQIGYQLENLRLVEQPNGAAIPPGEYNAIVYLMFYDIETNERAMLESQLPVVISVH
;
A
#
# COMPACT_ATOMS: atom_id res chain seq x y z
N MET A 1 -50.29 17.95 0.29
CA MET A 1 -51.70 17.65 -0.04
C MET A 1 -52.23 16.67 1.00
N ILE A 2 -53.50 16.79 1.41
CA ILE A 2 -54.04 16.00 2.53
C ILE A 2 -54.27 14.53 2.13
N TRP A 3 -54.65 14.27 0.87
CA TRP A 3 -55.00 12.92 0.40
C TRP A 3 -53.80 11.95 0.35
N THR A 4 -52.60 12.44 -0.01
CA THR A 4 -51.39 11.60 -0.05
C THR A 4 -50.99 11.11 1.33
N LYS A 5 -51.21 11.93 2.37
CA LYS A 5 -50.98 11.56 3.76
C LYS A 5 -51.90 10.43 4.20
N LYS A 6 -53.19 10.48 3.83
CA LYS A 6 -54.16 9.42 4.15
C LYS A 6 -53.79 8.07 3.54
N ILE A 7 -53.29 8.05 2.30
CA ILE A 7 -52.77 6.83 1.66
C ILE A 7 -51.62 6.24 2.48
N ASN A 8 -50.67 7.08 2.88
CA ASN A 8 -49.53 6.66 3.71
C ASN A 8 -49.93 6.27 5.15
N GLU A 9 -51.06 6.76 5.65
CA GLU A 9 -51.66 6.37 6.94
C GLU A 9 -52.53 5.10 6.84
N GLY A 10 -52.69 4.53 5.63
CA GLY A 10 -53.34 3.22 5.42
C GLY A 10 -54.75 3.26 4.81
N ASP A 11 -55.21 4.40 4.28
CA ASP A 11 -56.49 4.50 3.58
C ASP A 11 -56.46 3.73 2.25
N ARG A 12 -56.93 2.48 2.29
CA ARG A 12 -56.94 1.56 1.14
C ARG A 12 -57.88 2.02 0.03
N ALA A 13 -58.96 2.72 0.35
CA ALA A 13 -59.90 3.18 -0.66
C ALA A 13 -59.25 4.26 -1.53
N LEU A 14 -58.53 5.20 -0.90
CA LEU A 14 -57.73 6.19 -1.64
C LEU A 14 -56.52 5.58 -2.33
N ALA A 15 -55.89 4.56 -1.75
CA ALA A 15 -54.74 3.89 -2.35
C ALA A 15 -55.08 3.16 -3.66
N SER A 16 -56.34 2.74 -3.83
CA SER A 16 -56.86 2.06 -5.03
C SER A 16 -57.76 2.95 -5.91
N ALA A 17 -57.85 4.25 -5.62
CA ALA A 17 -58.74 5.17 -6.33
C ALA A 17 -58.19 5.58 -7.71
N TYR A 18 -59.08 6.07 -8.57
CA TYR A 18 -58.71 6.86 -9.74
C TYR A 18 -58.47 8.31 -9.32
N ILE A 19 -57.27 8.82 -9.56
CA ILE A 19 -56.83 10.17 -9.18
C ILE A 19 -56.35 10.87 -10.44
N GLN A 20 -56.98 12.00 -10.78
CA GLN A 20 -56.62 12.80 -11.94
C GLN A 20 -56.15 14.19 -11.54
N LEU A 21 -55.09 14.68 -12.16
CA LEU A 21 -54.68 16.07 -12.04
C LEU A 21 -55.58 16.97 -12.88
N VAL A 22 -55.99 18.09 -12.30
CA VAL A 22 -56.81 19.10 -12.98
C VAL A 22 -56.02 20.35 -13.38
N ASN A 23 -54.78 20.47 -12.90
CA ASN A 23 -53.86 21.56 -13.18
C ASN A 23 -52.42 21.17 -12.81
N ASP A 24 -51.46 21.96 -13.30
CA ASP A 24 -50.07 21.91 -12.82
C ASP A 24 -50.02 22.18 -11.32
N ILE A 25 -49.14 21.45 -10.63
CA ILE A 25 -48.90 21.60 -9.20
C ILE A 25 -47.45 22.03 -9.02
N ASP A 26 -47.25 23.21 -8.45
CA ASP A 26 -45.92 23.66 -8.00
C ASP A 26 -45.77 23.42 -6.49
N LEU A 27 -44.80 22.60 -6.11
CA LEU A 27 -44.47 22.35 -4.72
C LEU A 27 -43.47 23.35 -4.15
N GLY A 28 -42.87 24.23 -4.96
CA GLY A 28 -42.07 25.38 -4.50
C GLY A 28 -40.84 24.98 -3.67
N GLY A 29 -40.22 23.85 -3.98
CA GLY A 29 -39.09 23.29 -3.23
C GLY A 29 -39.48 22.57 -1.94
N ARG A 30 -40.78 22.37 -1.67
CA ARG A 30 -41.24 21.67 -0.46
C ARG A 30 -40.80 20.22 -0.46
N GLU A 31 -40.59 19.72 0.75
CA GLU A 31 -40.26 18.31 0.96
C GLU A 31 -41.47 17.42 0.65
N TRP A 32 -41.25 16.41 -0.19
CA TRP A 32 -42.24 15.44 -0.60
C TRP A 32 -42.05 14.14 0.14
N THR A 33 -43.15 13.63 0.71
CA THR A 33 -43.24 12.27 1.19
C THR A 33 -43.78 11.40 0.06
N PRO A 34 -43.03 10.38 -0.41
CA PRO A 34 -43.50 9.48 -1.46
C PRO A 34 -44.88 8.88 -1.14
N ILE A 35 -45.73 8.76 -2.16
CA ILE A 35 -47.00 8.06 -2.04
C ILE A 35 -46.72 6.56 -2.04
N GLY A 36 -47.31 5.85 -1.08
CA GLY A 36 -47.01 4.44 -0.86
C GLY A 36 -45.61 4.26 -0.31
N ARG A 37 -45.36 4.86 0.86
CA ARG A 37 -44.03 4.93 1.51
C ARG A 37 -43.43 3.55 1.81
N GLU A 38 -44.26 2.54 2.04
CA GLU A 38 -43.84 1.23 2.53
C GLU A 38 -44.37 0.11 1.63
N ARG A 39 -43.65 -1.01 1.59
CA ARG A 39 -44.02 -2.19 0.78
C ARG A 39 -45.42 -2.71 1.10
N THR A 40 -45.87 -2.59 2.35
CA THR A 40 -47.18 -3.03 2.84
C THR A 40 -48.31 -2.07 2.48
N LEU A 41 -48.00 -0.85 2.07
CA LEU A 41 -48.94 0.20 1.70
C LEU A 41 -48.58 0.80 0.34
N PRO A 42 -48.47 0.02 -0.76
CA PRO A 42 -48.18 0.59 -2.07
C PRO A 42 -49.40 1.31 -2.65
N PHE A 43 -49.18 2.16 -3.65
CA PHE A 43 -50.28 2.72 -4.42
C PHE A 43 -50.76 1.71 -5.46
N HIS A 44 -52.05 1.37 -5.44
CA HIS A 44 -52.69 0.37 -6.31
C HIS A 44 -53.67 0.97 -7.32
N GLY A 45 -53.97 2.25 -7.20
CA GLY A 45 -54.95 2.94 -8.02
C GLY A 45 -54.41 3.33 -9.39
N VAL A 46 -55.15 4.23 -10.03
CA VAL A 46 -54.76 4.84 -11.30
C VAL A 46 -54.50 6.31 -11.06
N PHE A 47 -53.30 6.78 -11.39
CA PHE A 47 -52.92 8.17 -11.34
C PHE A 47 -52.77 8.73 -12.75
N ASP A 48 -53.74 9.54 -13.18
CA ASP A 48 -53.72 10.21 -14.48
C ASP A 48 -53.26 11.66 -14.32
N GLY A 49 -52.06 11.95 -14.82
CA GLY A 49 -51.52 13.31 -14.86
C GLY A 49 -52.29 14.22 -15.83
N ALA A 50 -53.08 13.68 -16.76
CA ALA A 50 -53.83 14.43 -17.77
C ALA A 50 -52.97 15.43 -18.58
N GLY A 51 -51.66 15.17 -18.69
CA GLY A 51 -50.67 16.05 -19.35
C GLY A 51 -50.09 17.14 -18.44
N TYR A 52 -50.56 17.25 -17.20
CA TYR A 52 -50.06 18.22 -16.22
C TYR A 52 -48.76 17.75 -15.54
N THR A 53 -48.10 18.71 -14.92
CA THR A 53 -46.81 18.52 -14.26
C THR A 53 -46.90 18.77 -12.76
N VAL A 54 -46.22 17.92 -11.98
CA VAL A 54 -45.90 18.19 -10.57
C VAL A 54 -44.45 18.67 -10.48
N LYS A 55 -44.23 19.94 -10.13
CA LYS A 55 -42.95 20.64 -10.23
C LYS A 55 -42.30 20.92 -8.89
N ASN A 56 -40.98 21.11 -8.92
CA ASN A 56 -40.15 21.62 -7.84
C ASN A 56 -40.29 20.87 -6.50
N PHE A 57 -40.44 19.55 -6.49
CA PHE A 57 -40.48 18.83 -5.21
C PHE A 57 -39.13 18.23 -4.82
N VAL A 58 -38.88 18.18 -3.51
CA VAL A 58 -37.59 17.73 -2.98
C VAL A 58 -37.78 16.50 -2.09
N ILE A 59 -36.95 15.47 -2.25
CA ILE A 59 -36.94 14.32 -1.33
C ILE A 59 -35.55 14.20 -0.71
N LYS A 60 -35.40 14.69 0.53
CA LYS A 60 -34.10 14.76 1.23
C LYS A 60 -34.08 14.03 2.58
N SER A 61 -35.23 13.65 3.13
CA SER A 61 -35.35 12.84 4.35
C SER A 61 -34.42 11.63 4.33
N LYS A 62 -33.66 11.47 5.42
CA LYS A 62 -32.75 10.32 5.61
C LYS A 62 -33.49 9.04 5.99
N GLU A 63 -34.70 9.16 6.53
CA GLU A 63 -35.54 8.03 6.95
C GLU A 63 -36.33 7.41 5.79
N THR A 64 -36.21 7.99 4.59
CA THR A 64 -36.93 7.53 3.40
C THR A 64 -35.92 6.86 2.48
N GLU A 65 -35.93 5.53 2.42
CA GLU A 65 -34.97 4.80 1.59
C GLU A 65 -35.40 4.66 0.13
N ASN A 66 -36.71 4.63 -0.12
CA ASN A 66 -37.32 4.50 -1.45
C ASN A 66 -37.89 5.86 -1.86
N LYS A 67 -37.21 6.55 -2.79
CA LYS A 67 -37.51 7.94 -3.14
C LYS A 67 -38.01 8.08 -4.57
N GLY A 68 -39.25 8.53 -4.70
CA GLY A 68 -39.86 8.96 -5.95
C GLY A 68 -41.16 9.68 -5.66
N PHE A 69 -41.87 10.13 -6.69
CA PHE A 69 -43.23 10.63 -6.50
C PHE A 69 -44.08 9.54 -5.81
N PHE A 70 -43.93 8.29 -6.26
CA PHE A 70 -44.34 7.08 -5.57
C PHE A 70 -43.14 6.35 -4.93
N GLY A 71 -43.31 5.83 -3.72
CA GLY A 71 -42.33 4.96 -3.07
C GLY A 71 -42.43 3.55 -3.65
N PHE A 72 -43.55 2.88 -3.38
CA PHE A 72 -43.94 1.62 -3.97
C PHE A 72 -45.18 1.82 -4.84
N LEU A 73 -45.06 1.51 -6.12
CA LEU A 73 -46.14 1.52 -7.08
C LEU A 73 -46.50 0.07 -7.42
N ASN A 74 -47.78 -0.27 -7.26
CA ASN A 74 -48.38 -1.50 -7.75
C ASN A 74 -49.76 -1.22 -8.38
N GLY A 75 -49.78 -0.14 -9.18
CA GLY A 75 -50.93 0.41 -9.88
C GLY A 75 -50.45 1.16 -11.13
N GLU A 76 -51.28 2.01 -11.70
CA GLU A 76 -51.03 2.60 -13.02
C GLU A 76 -50.81 4.10 -12.94
N VAL A 77 -49.83 4.62 -13.68
CA VAL A 77 -49.52 6.04 -13.80
C VAL A 77 -49.45 6.41 -15.28
N TYR A 78 -50.25 7.39 -15.69
CA TYR A 78 -50.32 7.87 -17.06
C TYR A 78 -50.16 9.38 -17.18
N ASN A 79 -49.63 9.84 -18.32
CA ASN A 79 -49.68 11.25 -18.76
C ASN A 79 -49.14 12.25 -17.74
N LEU A 80 -48.17 11.84 -16.92
CA LEU A 80 -47.64 12.64 -15.82
C LEU A 80 -46.23 13.11 -16.13
N THR A 81 -45.99 14.41 -15.97
CA THR A 81 -44.63 14.94 -15.87
C THR A 81 -44.29 15.25 -14.42
N VAL A 82 -43.10 14.87 -13.98
CA VAL A 82 -42.56 15.25 -12.66
C VAL A 82 -41.28 16.04 -12.83
N ASP A 83 -41.10 17.07 -11.98
CA ASP A 83 -39.85 17.80 -11.83
C ASP A 83 -39.42 17.77 -10.37
N CYS A 84 -38.26 17.15 -10.12
CA CYS A 84 -37.88 16.69 -8.80
C CYS A 84 -36.37 16.75 -8.51
N HIS A 85 -36.06 17.01 -7.25
CA HIS A 85 -34.71 16.97 -6.71
C HIS A 85 -34.61 15.97 -5.56
N ILE A 86 -33.89 14.87 -5.79
CA ILE A 86 -33.80 13.74 -4.87
C ILE A 86 -32.37 13.66 -4.30
N LYS A 87 -32.25 13.56 -2.97
CA LYS A 87 -30.96 13.44 -2.27
C LYS A 87 -30.91 12.17 -1.43
N GLY A 88 -30.03 11.24 -1.77
CA GLY A 88 -29.80 9.98 -1.06
C GLY A 88 -30.86 8.92 -1.35
N GLY A 89 -31.07 8.02 -0.38
CA GLY A 89 -31.92 6.84 -0.54
C GLY A 89 -31.18 5.67 -1.18
N ASN A 90 -31.64 4.44 -0.89
CA ASN A 90 -31.12 3.21 -1.46
C ASN A 90 -31.72 2.92 -2.84
N VAL A 91 -32.98 3.28 -3.07
CA VAL A 91 -33.65 3.12 -4.36
C VAL A 91 -34.36 4.42 -4.70
N ALA A 92 -34.15 4.95 -5.91
CA ALA A 92 -34.80 6.19 -6.29
C ALA A 92 -35.08 6.30 -7.79
N GLY A 93 -36.20 6.93 -8.11
CA GLY A 93 -36.59 7.31 -9.47
C GLY A 93 -37.62 8.43 -9.46
N GLY A 94 -37.75 9.16 -10.57
CA GLY A 94 -38.59 10.35 -10.62
C GLY A 94 -40.07 10.05 -10.39
N ILE A 95 -40.62 9.10 -11.15
CA ILE A 95 -42.04 8.69 -11.03
C ILE A 95 -42.20 7.75 -9.84
N ALA A 96 -41.40 6.69 -9.76
CA ALA A 96 -41.49 5.71 -8.68
C ALA A 96 -40.11 5.25 -8.22
N ALA A 97 -39.95 4.94 -6.93
CA ALA A 97 -38.73 4.28 -6.48
C ALA A 97 -38.76 2.79 -6.88
N ILE A 98 -39.84 2.09 -6.55
CA ILE A 98 -40.03 0.67 -6.83
C ILE A 98 -41.36 0.47 -7.57
N CYS A 99 -41.30 -0.13 -8.75
CA CYS A 99 -42.45 -0.64 -9.49
C CYS A 99 -42.55 -2.15 -9.28
N GLU A 100 -43.65 -2.59 -8.67
CA GLU A 100 -43.98 -4.01 -8.49
C GLU A 100 -44.51 -4.62 -9.82
N ALA A 101 -44.80 -5.91 -9.83
CA ALA A 101 -45.09 -6.65 -11.06
C ALA A 101 -46.30 -6.11 -11.87
N ASP A 102 -47.34 -5.63 -11.19
CA ASP A 102 -48.55 -5.11 -11.84
C ASP A 102 -48.47 -3.59 -12.11
N ALA A 103 -47.35 -2.95 -11.80
CA ALA A 103 -47.18 -1.52 -11.99
C ALA A 103 -47.05 -1.14 -13.47
N VAL A 104 -47.68 -0.02 -13.85
CA VAL A 104 -47.60 0.53 -15.20
C VAL A 104 -47.20 2.01 -15.14
N ILE A 105 -46.19 2.39 -15.92
CA ILE A 105 -45.82 3.80 -16.17
C ILE A 105 -45.91 4.02 -17.69
N GLY A 106 -46.93 4.74 -18.13
CA GLY A 106 -47.20 5.02 -19.54
C GLY A 106 -47.23 6.50 -19.86
N CYS A 107 -46.62 6.94 -20.96
CA CYS A 107 -46.69 8.33 -21.41
C CYS A 107 -46.23 9.36 -20.34
N CYS A 108 -45.24 9.00 -19.53
CA CYS A 108 -44.76 9.81 -18.41
C CYS A 108 -43.38 10.43 -18.69
N ALA A 109 -43.10 11.55 -18.04
CA ALA A 109 -41.84 12.25 -18.13
C ALA A 109 -41.28 12.56 -16.74
N ALA A 110 -39.97 12.42 -16.55
CA ALA A 110 -39.30 12.81 -15.32
C ALA A 110 -38.13 13.74 -15.59
N ILE A 111 -38.18 14.96 -15.07
CA ILE A 111 -37.07 15.89 -14.97
C ILE A 111 -36.48 15.69 -13.57
N ILE A 112 -35.27 15.14 -13.49
CA ILE A 112 -34.72 14.66 -12.22
C ILE A 112 -33.29 15.16 -11.98
N GLU A 113 -33.08 15.78 -10.83
CA GLU A 113 -31.76 15.95 -10.23
C GLU A 113 -31.63 14.99 -9.06
N LEU A 114 -30.88 13.90 -9.25
CA LEU A 114 -30.65 12.90 -8.21
C LEU A 114 -29.19 12.94 -7.76
N SER A 115 -28.96 13.02 -6.45
CA SER A 115 -27.61 12.85 -5.87
C SER A 115 -27.63 11.77 -4.80
N GLY A 116 -26.75 10.77 -4.88
CA GLY A 116 -26.73 9.64 -3.94
C GLY A 116 -25.36 9.00 -3.81
N LYS A 117 -25.11 8.23 -2.75
CA LYS A 117 -23.79 7.58 -2.52
C LYS A 117 -23.72 6.21 -3.22
N LYS A 118 -24.67 5.34 -2.89
CA LYS A 118 -24.78 3.97 -3.40
C LYS A 118 -26.25 3.58 -3.37
N GLY A 119 -26.74 2.99 -4.46
CA GLY A 119 -28.15 2.60 -4.58
C GLY A 119 -28.56 2.26 -6.01
N SER A 120 -29.79 1.83 -6.18
CA SER A 120 -30.43 1.63 -7.50
C SER A 120 -31.16 2.92 -7.90
N TYR A 121 -30.55 3.68 -8.80
CA TYR A 121 -31.12 4.94 -9.28
C TYR A 121 -31.47 4.83 -10.75
N GLY A 122 -32.66 5.27 -11.12
CA GLY A 122 -33.11 5.38 -12.50
C GLY A 122 -33.88 6.67 -12.72
N GLY A 123 -33.96 7.13 -13.97
CA GLY A 123 -34.61 8.41 -14.27
C GLY A 123 -36.13 8.37 -14.00
N LEU A 124 -36.80 7.29 -14.45
CA LEU A 124 -38.24 7.07 -14.26
C LEU A 124 -38.52 6.22 -13.02
N ALA A 125 -37.85 5.06 -12.92
CA ALA A 125 -37.98 4.11 -11.85
C ALA A 125 -36.61 3.65 -11.34
N GLY A 126 -36.43 3.51 -10.03
CA GLY A 126 -35.19 3.01 -9.43
C GLY A 126 -35.03 1.49 -9.58
N ARG A 127 -36.11 0.75 -9.28
CA ARG A 127 -36.25 -0.68 -9.58
C ARG A 127 -37.59 -0.91 -10.26
N ASN A 128 -37.57 -1.69 -11.32
CA ASN A 128 -38.77 -1.96 -12.10
C ASN A 128 -38.96 -3.46 -12.33
N SER A 129 -40.08 -3.98 -11.84
CA SER A 129 -40.60 -5.32 -12.17
C SER A 129 -41.86 -5.25 -13.04
N GLY A 130 -42.40 -4.05 -13.28
CA GLY A 130 -43.60 -3.80 -14.07
C GLY A 130 -43.28 -3.32 -15.49
N ARG A 131 -44.25 -2.61 -16.11
CA ARG A 131 -44.16 -2.15 -17.51
C ARG A 131 -43.98 -0.64 -17.60
N ILE A 132 -42.98 -0.21 -18.38
CA ILE A 132 -42.75 1.19 -18.71
C ILE A 132 -42.80 1.36 -20.23
N PHE A 133 -43.61 2.28 -20.75
CA PHE A 133 -43.70 2.54 -22.19
C PHE A 133 -43.97 4.01 -22.51
N HIS A 134 -43.55 4.45 -23.70
CA HIS A 134 -43.69 5.82 -24.19
C HIS A 134 -43.30 6.92 -23.17
N SER A 135 -42.30 6.64 -22.35
CA SER A 135 -41.89 7.50 -21.25
C SER A 135 -40.43 7.90 -21.38
N TYR A 136 -40.06 9.08 -20.88
CA TYR A 136 -38.68 9.56 -20.94
C TYR A 136 -38.23 10.19 -19.62
N ALA A 137 -36.92 10.17 -19.36
CA ALA A 137 -36.32 10.92 -18.27
C ALA A 137 -35.26 11.86 -18.81
N ALA A 138 -35.20 13.05 -18.23
CA ALA A 138 -34.21 14.07 -18.49
C ALA A 138 -33.64 14.57 -17.15
N GLY A 139 -32.38 14.96 -17.13
CA GLY A 139 -31.73 15.50 -15.93
C GLY A 139 -30.47 14.74 -15.54
N LYS A 140 -30.01 14.97 -14.31
CA LYS A 140 -28.67 14.58 -13.85
C LYS A 140 -28.76 13.62 -12.66
N ILE A 141 -28.16 12.45 -12.82
CA ILE A 141 -27.95 11.49 -11.73
C ILE A 141 -26.48 11.53 -11.35
N THR A 142 -26.17 12.03 -10.15
CA THR A 142 -24.80 12.17 -9.64
C THR A 142 -24.57 11.18 -8.51
N PHE A 143 -23.56 10.33 -8.68
CA PHE A 143 -23.07 9.50 -7.58
C PHE A 143 -21.99 10.29 -6.82
N LEU A 144 -22.19 10.48 -5.52
CA LEU A 144 -21.14 10.99 -4.64
C LEU A 144 -20.13 9.86 -4.43
N VAL A 145 -19.25 9.68 -5.42
CA VAL A 145 -18.01 8.94 -5.22
C VAL A 145 -17.19 9.82 -4.29
N ILE A 146 -16.99 9.39 -3.04
CA ILE A 146 -16.04 10.06 -2.15
C ILE A 146 -14.69 9.96 -2.87
N PRO A 147 -14.16 11.05 -3.44
CA PRO A 147 -12.92 10.98 -4.18
C PRO A 147 -11.82 10.71 -3.17
N TRP A 148 -10.74 10.07 -3.61
CA TRP A 148 -9.53 9.82 -2.82
C TRP A 148 -8.90 11.10 -2.25
N ILE A 149 -9.44 12.28 -2.59
CA ILE A 149 -9.15 13.61 -2.03
C ILE A 149 -9.27 13.65 -0.50
N PHE A 150 -10.07 12.81 0.17
CA PHE A 150 -10.02 12.72 1.65
C PHE A 150 -8.77 11.99 2.18
N GLY A 151 -8.06 11.23 1.35
CA GLY A 151 -6.73 10.71 1.64
C GLY A 151 -5.61 11.72 1.40
N LEU A 152 -5.86 12.80 0.66
CA LEU A 152 -4.85 13.81 0.33
C LEU A 152 -4.37 14.63 1.55
N PRO A 153 -5.25 15.04 2.50
CA PRO A 153 -4.82 15.62 3.78
C PRO A 153 -4.04 14.65 4.64
N VAL A 154 -4.39 13.34 4.61
CA VAL A 154 -3.66 12.30 5.35
C VAL A 154 -2.29 12.06 4.74
N LEU A 155 -2.19 12.06 3.41
CA LEU A 155 -0.93 11.97 2.67
C LEU A 155 -0.05 13.19 2.93
N LEU A 156 -0.62 14.40 2.91
CA LEU A 156 0.11 15.64 3.24
C LEU A 156 0.55 15.68 4.70
N LEU A 157 -0.27 15.20 5.64
CA LEU A 157 0.11 15.04 7.04
C LEU A 157 1.23 14.01 7.21
N LEU A 158 1.17 12.88 6.50
CA LEU A 158 2.23 11.86 6.51
C LEU A 158 3.54 12.42 5.91
N LEU A 159 3.47 13.16 4.80
CA LEU A 159 4.62 13.85 4.21
C LEU A 159 5.19 14.94 5.12
N PHE A 160 4.32 15.68 5.83
CA PHE A 160 4.73 16.66 6.83
C PHE A 160 5.37 15.98 8.05
N LEU A 161 4.84 14.86 8.53
CA LEU A 161 5.45 14.06 9.59
C LEU A 161 6.81 13.50 9.15
N LEU A 162 6.93 13.02 7.90
CA LEU A 162 8.19 12.60 7.30
C LEU A 162 9.22 13.74 7.22
N PHE A 163 8.78 14.99 7.02
CA PHE A 163 9.66 16.16 7.08
C PHE A 163 10.29 16.39 8.47
N PHE A 164 9.65 15.91 9.55
CA PHE A 164 10.22 15.92 10.90
C PHE A 164 11.04 14.66 11.24
N ILE A 165 10.99 13.63 10.41
CA ILE A 165 11.93 12.50 10.49
C ILE A 165 13.27 13.00 9.94
N LYS A 166 14.06 13.63 10.81
CA LYS A 166 15.40 14.13 10.47
C LYS A 166 16.44 13.03 10.24
N ASN A 167 16.09 11.79 10.54
CA ASN A 167 16.95 10.64 10.36
C ASN A 167 16.28 9.71 9.35
N PRO A 168 16.66 9.74 8.06
CA PRO A 168 16.22 8.69 7.16
C PRO A 168 16.57 7.35 7.79
N ILE A 169 15.61 6.41 7.78
CA ILE A 169 15.96 5.01 7.92
C ILE A 169 16.72 4.70 6.63
N ILE A 170 18.04 4.87 6.68
CA ILE A 170 18.93 4.36 5.65
C ILE A 170 18.86 2.86 5.83
N LEU A 171 17.98 2.21 5.07
CA LEU A 171 18.18 0.80 4.81
C LEU A 171 19.56 0.72 4.18
N PRO A 172 20.50 -0.04 4.75
CA PRO A 172 21.80 -0.20 4.13
C PRO A 172 21.55 -0.77 2.73
N SER A 173 21.72 0.07 1.71
CA SER A 173 21.81 -0.37 0.33
C SER A 173 23.16 -1.05 0.24
N PHE A 174 23.19 -2.35 0.44
CA PHE A 174 24.42 -3.11 0.29
C PHE A 174 24.74 -3.15 -1.20
N ALA A 175 25.58 -2.21 -1.63
CA ALA A 175 26.02 -2.12 -3.00
C ALA A 175 26.82 -3.38 -3.38
N PRO A 176 26.74 -3.85 -4.63
CA PRO A 176 27.59 -4.91 -5.10
C PRO A 176 29.07 -4.58 -4.92
N VAL A 177 29.84 -5.52 -4.39
CA VAL A 177 31.27 -5.38 -4.19
C VAL A 177 32.01 -5.92 -5.42
N PRO A 178 32.93 -5.16 -6.05
CA PRO A 178 33.73 -5.66 -7.16
C PRO A 178 34.45 -6.97 -6.80
N TYR A 179 34.63 -7.84 -7.78
CA TYR A 179 35.40 -9.06 -7.61
C TYR A 179 36.85 -8.74 -7.22
N ASP A 180 37.38 -9.50 -6.27
CA ASP A 180 38.77 -9.35 -5.83
C ASP A 180 39.72 -9.58 -7.02
N PRO A 181 40.65 -8.66 -7.33
CA PRO A 181 41.54 -8.80 -8.47
C PRO A 181 42.57 -9.92 -8.33
N ASP A 182 42.83 -10.40 -7.11
CA ASP A 182 43.83 -11.44 -6.82
C ASP A 182 43.21 -12.81 -6.59
N GLN A 183 41.90 -12.96 -6.84
CA GLN A 183 41.27 -14.28 -6.78
C GLN A 183 41.70 -15.15 -7.97
N ASP A 184 41.97 -16.42 -7.71
CA ASP A 184 42.33 -17.41 -8.71
C ASP A 184 41.31 -18.56 -8.74
N PRO A 185 41.03 -19.17 -9.90
CA PRO A 185 40.17 -20.34 -9.96
C PRO A 185 40.79 -21.52 -9.20
N ILE A 186 39.97 -22.27 -8.46
CA ILE A 186 40.41 -23.48 -7.77
C ILE A 186 40.72 -24.57 -8.81
N PRO A 187 41.94 -25.13 -8.85
CA PRO A 187 42.30 -26.12 -9.86
C PRO A 187 41.45 -27.38 -9.79
N GLY A 188 40.76 -27.72 -10.89
CA GLY A 188 39.96 -28.94 -11.01
C GLY A 188 38.59 -28.88 -10.33
N GLU A 189 38.16 -27.71 -9.88
CA GLU A 189 36.85 -27.51 -9.26
C GLU A 189 35.73 -27.45 -10.30
N THR A 190 34.61 -28.13 -10.03
CA THR A 190 33.38 -28.03 -10.82
C THR A 190 32.44 -27.01 -10.19
N ILE A 191 31.92 -26.08 -10.99
CA ILE A 191 30.93 -25.09 -10.53
C ILE A 191 29.53 -25.71 -10.65
N GLU A 192 29.06 -26.31 -9.56
CA GLU A 192 27.72 -26.88 -9.42
C GLU A 192 27.08 -26.38 -8.11
N PRO A 193 26.52 -25.15 -8.11
CA PRO A 193 25.88 -24.59 -6.92
C PRO A 193 24.73 -25.49 -6.47
N ASN A 194 24.60 -25.68 -5.16
CA ASN A 194 23.48 -26.44 -4.64
C ASN A 194 22.15 -25.75 -4.97
N ALA A 195 21.26 -26.44 -5.68
CA ALA A 195 19.97 -25.92 -6.13
C ALA A 195 18.94 -25.84 -5.00
N ASP A 196 19.14 -26.57 -3.89
CA ASP A 196 18.20 -26.63 -2.77
C ASP A 196 18.71 -25.82 -1.56
N GLY A 197 18.09 -24.66 -1.32
CA GLY A 197 18.26 -23.86 -0.10
C GLY A 197 19.34 -22.76 -0.17
N ASN A 198 19.71 -22.22 0.99
CA ASN A 198 20.78 -21.23 1.15
C ASN A 198 22.00 -21.95 1.77
N PHE A 199 23.03 -22.18 0.97
CA PHE A 199 24.16 -23.06 1.29
C PHE A 199 25.48 -22.34 1.03
N ALA A 200 26.18 -21.99 2.12
CA ALA A 200 27.50 -21.43 2.08
C ALA A 200 28.54 -22.49 2.46
N SER A 201 29.58 -22.64 1.63
CA SER A 201 30.76 -23.48 1.90
C SER A 201 32.00 -22.62 1.75
N PHE A 202 32.96 -22.76 2.66
CA PHE A 202 34.23 -22.06 2.60
C PHE A 202 35.30 -22.80 3.40
N GLN A 203 36.57 -22.55 3.07
CA GLN A 203 37.75 -23.06 3.77
C GLN A 203 38.80 -21.96 3.86
N PHE A 204 39.58 -21.90 4.94
CA PHE A 204 40.71 -20.98 5.09
C PHE A 204 41.70 -21.51 6.13
N GLU A 205 42.89 -20.91 6.20
CA GLU A 205 43.92 -21.26 7.18
C GLU A 205 43.56 -20.75 8.58
N GLU A 206 43.73 -21.58 9.62
CA GLU A 206 43.45 -21.20 11.02
C GLU A 206 44.45 -20.19 11.57
N HIS A 207 45.69 -20.24 11.06
CA HIS A 207 46.76 -19.32 11.40
C HIS A 207 46.98 -18.35 10.25
N ILE A 208 46.91 -17.04 10.54
CA ILE A 208 47.03 -15.98 9.55
C ILE A 208 48.33 -15.23 9.84
N ASP A 209 49.27 -15.29 8.89
CA ASP A 209 50.53 -14.55 8.94
C ASP A 209 50.40 -13.22 8.20
N VAL A 210 50.76 -12.12 8.85
CA VAL A 210 50.68 -10.77 8.30
C VAL A 210 52.08 -10.21 8.12
N ASP A 211 52.43 -9.90 6.87
CA ASP A 211 53.70 -9.27 6.51
C ASP A 211 53.49 -7.77 6.29
N LEU A 212 54.00 -6.95 7.22
CA LEU A 212 53.87 -5.50 7.16
C LEU A 212 54.66 -4.87 6.00
N ALA A 213 55.70 -5.53 5.49
CA ALA A 213 56.50 -5.00 4.39
C ALA A 213 55.78 -5.11 3.05
N THR A 214 54.97 -6.16 2.87
CA THR A 214 54.18 -6.39 1.66
C THR A 214 52.73 -5.92 1.78
N GLY A 215 52.24 -5.75 3.01
CA GLY A 215 50.84 -5.41 3.28
C GLY A 215 49.88 -6.57 3.03
N LEU A 216 50.38 -7.80 3.05
CA LEU A 216 49.62 -9.01 2.73
C LEU A 216 49.48 -9.90 3.97
N CYS A 217 48.27 -10.42 4.15
CA CYS A 217 47.95 -11.45 5.11
C CYS A 217 47.78 -12.77 4.37
N LYS A 218 48.65 -13.75 4.65
CA LYS A 218 48.48 -15.10 4.12
C LYS A 218 47.25 -15.74 4.77
N PHE A 219 46.29 -16.14 3.95
CA PHE A 219 44.95 -16.49 4.41
C PHE A 219 44.42 -17.79 3.80
N GLY A 220 44.75 -18.08 2.53
CA GLY A 220 44.42 -19.35 1.87
C GLY A 220 42.92 -19.65 1.79
N PHE A 221 42.08 -18.66 1.48
CA PHE A 221 40.63 -18.84 1.40
C PHE A 221 40.22 -19.61 0.15
N LYS A 222 39.18 -20.42 0.25
CA LYS A 222 38.52 -21.10 -0.87
C LYS A 222 37.01 -20.95 -0.75
N ASN A 223 36.37 -20.54 -1.85
CA ASN A 223 34.92 -20.58 -2.04
C ASN A 223 34.59 -21.71 -3.03
N PRO A 224 34.25 -22.93 -2.57
CA PRO A 224 34.02 -24.06 -3.45
C PRO A 224 32.83 -23.85 -4.40
N GLY A 225 32.82 -24.56 -5.52
CA GLY A 225 31.82 -24.43 -6.58
C GLY A 225 30.41 -24.88 -6.19
N ASN A 226 30.27 -25.56 -5.04
CA ASN A 226 28.99 -25.99 -4.48
C ASN A 226 28.32 -24.95 -3.56
N SER A 227 29.02 -23.85 -3.24
CA SER A 227 28.45 -22.69 -2.54
C SER A 227 27.45 -21.97 -3.45
N ASN A 228 26.45 -21.31 -2.86
CA ASN A 228 25.50 -20.46 -3.60
C ASN A 228 25.64 -18.98 -3.27
N HIS A 229 26.80 -18.57 -2.75
CA HIS A 229 27.13 -17.17 -2.49
C HIS A 229 28.56 -16.82 -2.90
N ASN A 230 28.74 -15.62 -3.44
CA ASN A 230 30.03 -14.94 -3.45
C ASN A 230 30.35 -14.49 -2.00
N ILE A 231 31.63 -14.43 -1.64
CA ILE A 231 32.02 -14.14 -0.26
C ILE A 231 33.01 -12.98 -0.22
N VAL A 232 32.73 -12.00 0.62
CA VAL A 232 33.68 -10.94 0.99
C VAL A 232 34.22 -11.24 2.39
N ILE A 233 35.53 -11.16 2.54
CA ILE A 233 36.25 -11.43 3.78
C ILE A 233 36.68 -10.09 4.37
N GLN A 234 36.40 -9.91 5.65
CA GLN A 234 37.00 -8.86 6.45
C GLN A 234 37.71 -9.48 7.64
N LEU A 235 38.94 -9.07 7.86
CA LEU A 235 39.65 -9.34 9.10
C LEU A 235 39.49 -8.13 10.02
N GLN A 236 39.03 -8.36 11.25
CA GLN A 236 38.64 -7.29 12.17
C GLN A 236 39.27 -7.43 13.55
N PHE A 237 39.54 -6.29 14.17
CA PHE A 237 39.85 -6.18 15.61
C PHE A 237 38.68 -5.58 16.37
N THR A 238 38.61 -5.87 17.68
CA THR A 238 37.79 -5.07 18.58
C THR A 238 38.39 -3.68 18.71
N ASP A 239 37.54 -2.67 18.87
CA ASP A 239 38.00 -1.29 19.07
C ASP A 239 38.86 -1.20 20.34
N GLU A 240 38.50 -1.94 21.39
CA GLU A 240 39.31 -2.05 22.62
C GLU A 240 40.73 -2.56 22.34
N GLN A 241 40.86 -3.62 21.53
CA GLN A 241 42.18 -4.14 21.19
C GLN A 241 42.94 -3.14 20.33
N ALA A 242 42.31 -2.58 19.30
CA ALA A 242 42.91 -1.57 18.42
C ALA A 242 43.46 -0.38 19.23
N ILE A 243 42.68 0.16 20.17
CA ILE A 243 43.10 1.23 21.08
C ILE A 243 44.31 0.79 21.92
N ARG A 244 44.31 -0.45 22.43
CA ARG A 244 45.42 -0.98 23.23
C ARG A 244 46.72 -1.11 22.44
N ILE A 245 46.66 -1.53 21.18
CA ILE A 245 47.86 -1.86 20.38
C ILE A 245 48.34 -0.68 19.51
N MET A 246 47.42 0.10 18.96
CA MET A 246 47.70 1.22 18.05
C MET A 246 47.50 2.59 18.71
N GLY A 247 46.93 2.66 19.90
CA GLY A 247 46.56 3.92 20.56
C GLY A 247 45.30 4.58 19.99
N SER A 248 44.65 3.97 19.00
CA SER A 248 43.44 4.47 18.35
C SER A 248 42.66 3.33 17.67
N THR A 249 41.45 3.60 17.19
CA THR A 249 40.62 2.66 16.42
C THR A 249 40.91 2.66 14.92
N GLY A 250 41.92 3.41 14.46
CA GLY A 250 42.21 3.62 13.04
C GLY A 250 41.29 4.63 12.32
N ARG A 251 40.12 4.95 12.89
CA ARG A 251 39.12 5.84 12.29
C ARG A 251 39.55 7.31 12.30
N SER A 252 38.92 8.12 11.46
CA SER A 252 39.07 9.58 11.49
C SER A 252 38.58 10.16 12.82
N GLU A 253 39.12 11.31 13.24
CA GLU A 253 38.68 11.98 14.48
C GLU A 253 37.18 12.31 14.44
N GLU A 254 36.66 12.66 13.26
CA GLU A 254 35.24 12.97 13.07
C GLU A 254 34.35 11.74 13.29
N ASP A 255 34.76 10.59 12.75
CA ASP A 255 33.97 9.36 12.84
C ASP A 255 34.06 8.74 14.23
N GLN A 256 35.23 8.82 14.87
CA GLN A 256 35.37 8.38 16.26
C GLN A 256 34.50 9.23 17.19
N LYS A 257 34.46 10.56 17.00
CA LYS A 257 33.61 11.43 17.81
C LYS A 257 32.12 11.09 17.68
N LYS A 258 31.64 10.74 16.47
CA LYS A 258 30.25 10.31 16.27
C LYS A 258 29.92 9.03 17.05
N LEU A 259 30.89 8.11 17.17
CA LEU A 259 30.74 6.89 17.97
C LEU A 259 30.78 7.20 19.46
N ASP A 260 31.70 8.06 19.91
CA ASP A 260 31.82 8.43 21.33
C ASP A 260 30.59 9.20 21.83
N ASP A 261 29.93 9.97 20.96
CA ASP A 261 28.68 10.67 21.25
C ASP A 261 27.46 9.70 21.28
N ASN A 262 27.61 8.45 20.85
CA ASN A 262 26.55 7.43 20.85
C ASN A 262 26.50 6.69 22.21
N PRO A 263 25.40 6.76 22.98
CA PRO A 263 25.30 6.11 24.29
C PRO A 263 25.37 4.58 24.24
N ASP A 264 25.13 3.97 23.07
CA ASP A 264 25.17 2.51 22.88
C ASP A 264 26.54 2.01 22.37
N TYR A 265 27.53 2.90 22.24
CA TYR A 265 28.87 2.51 21.81
C TYR A 265 29.63 1.75 22.92
N ASP A 266 30.12 0.55 22.57
CA ASP A 266 30.95 -0.29 23.43
C ASP A 266 32.20 -0.76 22.67
N PRO A 267 33.41 -0.33 23.06
CA PRO A 267 34.65 -0.70 22.36
C PRO A 267 34.97 -2.21 22.44
N ALA A 268 34.40 -2.96 23.40
CA ALA A 268 34.59 -4.40 23.49
C ALA A 268 33.81 -5.16 22.40
N VAL A 269 32.73 -4.57 21.86
CA VAL A 269 31.83 -5.19 20.87
C VAL A 269 31.94 -4.53 19.50
N ASN A 270 32.29 -3.25 19.43
CA ASN A 270 32.56 -2.58 18.17
C ASN A 270 33.85 -3.09 17.54
N ARG A 271 33.90 -3.01 16.20
CA ARG A 271 34.93 -3.64 15.38
C ARG A 271 35.48 -2.68 14.34
N MET A 272 36.77 -2.81 14.08
CA MET A 272 37.48 -2.08 13.02
C MET A 272 38.11 -3.06 12.04
N ILE A 273 38.14 -2.70 10.75
CA ILE A 273 38.63 -3.56 9.66
C ILE A 273 40.14 -3.34 9.50
N ILE A 274 40.91 -4.41 9.57
CA ILE A 274 42.36 -4.39 9.37
C ILE A 274 42.77 -4.92 7.99
N ALA A 275 41.98 -5.81 7.39
CA ALA A 275 42.20 -6.35 6.06
C ALA A 275 40.85 -6.67 5.40
N GLU A 276 40.73 -6.51 4.09
CA GLU A 276 39.48 -6.72 3.35
C GLU A 276 39.74 -7.26 1.94
N SER A 277 38.84 -8.11 1.45
CA SER A 277 38.84 -8.61 0.07
C SER A 277 37.76 -7.93 -0.77
N GLY A 278 37.87 -8.03 -2.09
CA GLY A 278 36.70 -7.95 -2.97
C GLY A 278 35.79 -9.18 -2.83
N ALA A 279 34.76 -9.27 -3.67
CA ALA A 279 33.91 -10.46 -3.72
C ALA A 279 34.67 -11.64 -4.35
N ILE A 280 34.72 -12.77 -3.64
CA ILE A 280 35.34 -14.01 -4.11
C ILE A 280 34.25 -14.89 -4.68
N GLN A 281 34.36 -15.18 -5.97
CA GLN A 281 33.37 -15.97 -6.69
C GLN A 281 33.38 -17.43 -6.26
N ILE A 282 32.27 -18.11 -6.50
CA ILE A 282 32.22 -19.57 -6.36
C ILE A 282 33.21 -20.24 -7.32
N GLY A 283 33.90 -21.27 -6.85
CA GLY A 283 34.98 -21.93 -7.59
C GLY A 283 36.31 -21.17 -7.59
N TYR A 284 36.44 -20.08 -6.83
CA TYR A 284 37.67 -19.29 -6.71
C TYR A 284 38.26 -19.37 -5.30
N GLN A 285 39.56 -19.06 -5.21
CA GLN A 285 40.36 -19.00 -4.00
C GLN A 285 41.10 -17.67 -3.93
N LEU A 286 41.46 -17.26 -2.71
CA LEU A 286 42.27 -16.08 -2.44
C LEU A 286 43.38 -16.45 -1.48
N GLU A 287 44.62 -16.42 -1.96
CA GLU A 287 45.79 -16.80 -1.14
C GLU A 287 46.11 -15.72 -0.09
N ASN A 288 46.06 -14.45 -0.51
CA ASN A 288 46.47 -13.32 0.32
C ASN A 288 45.35 -12.29 0.44
N LEU A 289 45.07 -11.87 1.68
CA LEU A 289 44.16 -10.77 1.99
C LEU A 289 44.98 -9.48 2.16
N ARG A 290 44.53 -8.35 1.60
CA ARG A 290 45.28 -7.08 1.67
C ARG A 290 44.93 -6.30 2.93
N LEU A 291 45.96 -5.77 3.60
CA LEU A 291 45.78 -4.83 4.70
C LEU A 291 45.12 -3.54 4.20
N VAL A 292 44.22 -3.00 5.02
CA VAL A 292 43.55 -1.73 4.76
C VAL A 292 44.31 -0.61 5.47
N GLU A 293 44.65 0.44 4.72
CA GLU A 293 45.21 1.66 5.30
C GLU A 293 44.19 2.32 6.23
N GLN A 294 44.59 2.57 7.47
CA GLN A 294 43.71 3.19 8.45
C GLN A 294 43.57 4.70 8.16
N PRO A 295 42.35 5.27 8.17
CA PRO A 295 42.13 6.69 7.86
C PRO A 295 42.98 7.69 8.65
N ASN A 296 43.35 7.37 9.89
CA ASN A 296 44.22 8.21 10.72
C ASN A 296 45.72 7.89 10.59
N GLY A 297 46.09 6.96 9.71
CA GLY A 297 47.47 6.51 9.50
C GLY A 297 48.01 5.55 10.57
N ALA A 298 47.17 5.04 11.47
CA ALA A 298 47.58 4.04 12.45
C ALA A 298 48.08 2.77 11.75
N ALA A 299 49.21 2.25 12.22
CA ALA A 299 49.79 1.00 11.75
C ALA A 299 49.75 -0.04 12.85
N ILE A 300 49.53 -1.29 12.47
CA ILE A 300 49.51 -2.42 13.38
C ILE A 300 50.97 -2.77 13.73
N PRO A 301 51.36 -2.73 15.01
CA PRO A 301 52.71 -3.13 15.39
C PRO A 301 52.92 -4.65 15.24
N PRO A 302 54.17 -5.13 15.09
CA PRO A 302 54.47 -6.56 15.13
C PRO A 302 54.06 -7.20 16.45
N GLY A 303 53.49 -8.41 16.38
CA GLY A 303 53.00 -9.15 17.55
C GLY A 303 51.93 -10.19 17.21
N GLU A 304 51.45 -10.89 18.23
CA GLU A 304 50.35 -11.85 18.10
C GLU A 304 49.06 -11.27 18.68
N TYR A 305 47.96 -11.34 17.92
CA TYR A 305 46.69 -10.71 18.28
C TYR A 305 45.49 -11.60 17.98
N ASN A 306 44.43 -11.47 18.79
CA ASN A 306 43.14 -12.09 18.49
C ASN A 306 42.43 -11.25 17.43
N ALA A 307 41.91 -11.87 16.38
CA ALA A 307 41.09 -11.20 15.38
C ALA A 307 39.79 -11.97 15.16
N ILE A 308 38.90 -11.36 14.37
CA ILE A 308 37.69 -12.02 13.89
C ILE A 308 37.70 -11.96 12.37
N VAL A 309 37.58 -13.12 11.75
CA VAL A 309 37.22 -13.23 10.33
C VAL A 309 35.71 -13.07 10.23
N TYR A 310 35.31 -12.04 9.50
CA TYR A 310 33.93 -11.72 9.22
C TYR A 310 33.64 -12.00 7.74
N LEU A 311 32.81 -13.00 7.49
CA LEU A 311 32.41 -13.41 6.14
C LEU A 311 31.04 -12.84 5.81
N MET A 312 30.99 -12.03 4.76
CA MET A 312 29.76 -11.49 4.21
C MET A 312 29.42 -12.23 2.92
N PHE A 313 28.17 -12.71 2.85
CA PHE A 313 27.70 -13.49 1.72
C PHE A 313 26.94 -12.59 0.75
N TYR A 314 27.12 -12.83 -0.54
CA TYR A 314 26.52 -12.07 -1.63
C TYR A 314 25.87 -13.03 -2.63
N ASP A 315 24.74 -12.64 -3.20
CA ASP A 315 24.06 -13.42 -4.22
C ASP A 315 24.94 -13.60 -5.46
N ILE A 316 24.95 -14.80 -6.06
CA ILE A 316 25.84 -15.11 -7.18
C ILE A 316 25.46 -14.38 -8.49
N GLU A 317 24.18 -14.03 -8.68
CA GLU A 317 23.69 -13.38 -9.89
C GLU A 317 23.70 -11.86 -9.75
N THR A 318 23.13 -11.34 -8.67
CA THR A 318 22.99 -9.89 -8.46
C THR A 318 24.20 -9.29 -7.78
N ASN A 319 25.00 -10.11 -7.09
CA ASN A 319 26.10 -9.69 -6.23
C ASN A 319 25.64 -8.68 -5.17
N GLU A 320 24.38 -8.78 -4.72
CA GLU A 320 23.83 -8.03 -3.58
C GLU A 320 24.07 -8.80 -2.28
N ARG A 321 24.32 -8.09 -1.17
CA ARG A 321 24.62 -8.73 0.12
C ARG A 321 23.41 -9.53 0.62
N ALA A 322 23.61 -10.80 0.92
CA ALA A 322 22.66 -11.66 1.57
C ALA A 322 22.56 -11.33 3.08
N MET A 323 21.41 -11.67 3.70
CA MET A 323 21.21 -11.53 5.16
C MET A 323 21.94 -12.59 6.00
N LEU A 324 22.99 -13.19 5.43
CA LEU A 324 23.83 -14.18 6.09
C LEU A 324 25.19 -13.54 6.40
N GLU A 325 25.72 -13.83 7.58
CA GLU A 325 27.07 -13.46 8.00
C GLU A 325 27.64 -14.56 8.89
N SER A 326 28.97 -14.71 8.87
CA SER A 326 29.68 -15.64 9.75
C SER A 326 30.85 -14.94 10.41
N GLN A 327 31.04 -15.19 11.71
CA GLN A 327 32.12 -14.61 12.50
C GLN A 327 32.94 -15.74 13.11
N LEU A 328 34.24 -15.75 12.83
CA LEU A 328 35.16 -16.79 13.28
C LEU A 328 36.32 -16.14 14.04
N PRO A 329 36.52 -16.45 15.33
CA PRO A 329 37.68 -15.98 16.06
C PRO A 329 38.95 -16.67 15.54
N VAL A 330 40.01 -15.90 15.31
CA VAL A 330 41.31 -16.37 14.82
C VAL A 330 42.44 -15.69 15.59
N VAL A 331 43.65 -16.22 15.45
CA VAL A 331 44.87 -15.58 15.94
C VAL A 331 45.72 -15.20 14.74
N ILE A 332 46.23 -13.98 14.75
CA ILE A 332 47.09 -13.46 13.69
C ILE A 332 48.49 -13.15 14.23
N SER A 333 49.49 -13.44 13.40
CA SER A 333 50.90 -13.16 13.69
C SER A 333 51.39 -12.06 12.77
N VAL A 334 51.73 -10.90 13.33
CA VAL A 334 52.18 -9.72 12.58
C VAL A 334 53.70 -9.62 12.69
N HIS A 335 54.38 -9.59 11.53
CA HIS A 335 55.84 -9.62 11.43
C HIS A 335 56.43 -8.40 10.71
#